data_AF-A0A543D9N4-F1
#
_entry.id   AF-A0A543D9N4-F1
#
_cell.length_a   1.000
_cell.length_b   1.000
_cell.length_c   1.000
_cell.angle_alpha   90.00
_cell.angle_beta   90.00
_cell.angle_gamma   90.00
#
_symmetry.space_group_name_H-M   'P 1'
#
loop_
_entity.id
_entity.type
_entity.pdbx_description
1 polymer ?
#
loop_
_entity_poly.entity_id
_entity_poly.type
_entity_poly.pdbx_seq_one_letter_code
_entity_poly.pdbx_strand_id
1 'polypeptide(L)'
;MSALLLISSVDHAEVAVEQASDYLVHHRRYGGDPAQRDALLGIWIRRELDADLPTLFPCGEHVQTCGCAVGDPTEGRPPAVPVGIRTSSSVSGLWSLCWLDGSALREAHNPHQRRRLILDVLVQGAAPAASLPGAFFPVFAHTDSRDTVHATLTELGSRYPRLVATHWYIDDPEQGISGPCGTTSAGCRLARGTATTRP
;
A
#
# COMPACT_ATOMS: atom_id res chain seq x y z
N MET A 1 -5.99 -6.03 -10.47
CA MET A 1 -5.33 -4.81 -9.93
C MET A 1 -4.37 -5.23 -8.83
N SER A 2 -3.80 -4.31 -8.05
CA SER A 2 -2.94 -4.64 -6.91
C SER A 2 -3.39 -3.87 -5.70
N ALA A 3 -3.35 -4.48 -4.52
CA ALA A 3 -3.81 -3.84 -3.29
C ALA A 3 -2.64 -3.50 -2.36
N LEU A 4 -2.80 -2.41 -1.62
CA LEU A 4 -1.92 -1.97 -0.54
C LEU A 4 -2.77 -1.66 0.68
N LEU A 5 -2.42 -2.22 1.84
CA LEU A 5 -3.08 -1.90 3.11
C LEU A 5 -2.29 -0.82 3.83
N LEU A 6 -2.94 0.28 4.17
CA LEU A 6 -2.37 1.41 4.91
C LEU A 6 -2.90 1.36 6.34
N ILE A 7 -2.02 1.50 7.33
CA ILE A 7 -2.39 1.45 8.76
C ILE A 7 -1.82 2.68 9.47
N SER A 8 -2.64 3.36 10.27
CA SER A 8 -2.29 4.65 10.88
C SER A 8 -1.21 4.54 11.97
N SER A 9 -1.15 3.40 12.67
CA SER A 9 -0.18 3.11 13.73
C SER A 9 0.08 1.62 13.87
N VAL A 10 1.26 1.26 14.38
CA VAL A 10 1.54 -0.15 14.72
C VAL A 10 0.66 -0.67 15.85
N ASP A 11 0.21 0.21 16.75
CA ASP A 11 -0.67 -0.17 17.86
C ASP A 11 -2.02 -0.72 17.37
N HIS A 12 -2.40 -0.39 16.14
CA HIS A 12 -3.63 -0.87 15.51
C HIS A 12 -3.37 -1.99 14.49
N ALA A 13 -2.12 -2.42 14.30
CA ALA A 13 -1.77 -3.32 13.20
C ALA A 13 -2.50 -4.66 13.28
N GLU A 14 -2.60 -5.27 14.47
CA GLU A 14 -3.28 -6.55 14.66
C GLU A 14 -4.77 -6.47 14.27
N VAL A 15 -5.49 -5.51 14.87
CA VAL A 15 -6.92 -5.29 14.60
C VAL A 15 -7.15 -4.87 13.14
N ALA A 16 -6.29 -4.02 12.58
CA ALA A 16 -6.40 -3.58 11.19
C ALA A 16 -6.16 -4.74 10.21
N VAL A 17 -5.19 -5.60 10.47
CA VAL A 17 -4.92 -6.79 9.65
C VAL A 17 -6.08 -7.76 9.72
N GLU A 18 -6.63 -8.04 10.90
CA GLU A 18 -7.81 -8.89 11.07
C GLU A 18 -9.02 -8.36 10.30
N GLN A 19 -9.37 -7.09 10.50
CA GLN A 19 -10.52 -6.47 9.82
C GLN A 19 -10.33 -6.38 8.30
N ALA A 20 -9.14 -5.99 7.85
CA ALA A 20 -8.84 -5.92 6.42
C ALA A 20 -8.82 -7.32 5.78
N SER A 21 -8.38 -8.33 6.53
CA SER A 21 -8.41 -9.74 6.12
C SER A 21 -9.85 -10.20 5.87
N ASP A 22 -10.75 -10.01 6.83
CA ASP A 22 -12.17 -10.35 6.69
C ASP A 22 -12.81 -9.63 5.51
N TYR A 23 -12.52 -8.33 5.38
CA TYR A 23 -13.01 -7.52 4.27
C TYR A 23 -12.50 -8.04 2.93
N LEU A 24 -11.20 -8.37 2.81
CA LEU A 24 -10.61 -8.89 1.58
C LEU A 24 -11.20 -10.25 1.19
N VAL A 25 -11.36 -11.16 2.16
CA VAL A 25 -11.97 -12.47 1.93
C VAL A 25 -13.41 -12.29 1.45
N HIS A 26 -14.19 -11.41 2.08
CA HIS A 26 -15.55 -11.10 1.64
C HIS A 26 -15.55 -10.51 0.22
N HIS A 27 -14.73 -9.49 -0.04
CA HIS A 27 -14.61 -8.84 -1.34
C HIS A 27 -14.22 -9.82 -2.44
N ARG A 28 -13.32 -10.76 -2.18
CA ARG A 28 -12.89 -11.77 -3.17
C ARG A 28 -13.95 -12.85 -3.43
N ARG A 29 -14.77 -13.18 -2.42
CA ARG A 29 -15.85 -14.17 -2.56
C ARG A 29 -17.05 -13.62 -3.32
N TYR A 30 -17.36 -12.34 -3.14
CA TYR A 30 -18.58 -11.72 -3.68
C TYR A 30 -18.33 -10.62 -4.73
N GLY A 31 -17.09 -10.20 -4.91
CA GLY A 31 -16.66 -9.24 -5.93
C GLY A 31 -16.66 -9.87 -7.33
N GLY A 32 -17.27 -9.19 -8.28
CA GLY A 32 -17.79 -9.75 -9.54
C GLY A 32 -16.80 -10.31 -10.57
N ASP A 33 -15.50 -10.40 -10.30
CA ASP A 33 -14.54 -11.07 -11.21
C ASP A 33 -13.50 -11.95 -10.46
N PRO A 34 -13.67 -13.28 -10.47
CA PRO A 34 -12.71 -14.20 -9.84
C PRO A 34 -11.36 -14.27 -10.56
N ALA A 35 -11.25 -13.79 -11.81
CA ALA A 35 -9.97 -13.68 -12.52
C ALA A 35 -9.14 -12.47 -12.04
N GLN A 36 -9.78 -11.49 -11.38
CA GLN A 36 -9.13 -10.34 -10.73
C GLN A 36 -9.06 -10.53 -9.22
N ARG A 37 -8.44 -11.61 -8.77
CA ARG A 37 -8.00 -11.69 -7.36
C ARG A 37 -6.89 -10.66 -7.16
N ASP A 38 -7.28 -9.49 -6.68
CA ASP A 38 -6.35 -8.42 -6.35
C ASP A 38 -5.38 -8.90 -5.26
N ALA A 39 -4.12 -9.05 -5.65
CA ALA A 39 -3.06 -9.47 -4.75
C ALA A 39 -2.73 -8.31 -3.81
N LEU A 40 -2.76 -8.58 -2.50
CA LEU A 40 -2.22 -7.65 -1.52
C LEU A 40 -0.69 -7.71 -1.60
N LEU A 41 -0.06 -6.60 -1.97
CA LEU A 41 1.39 -6.57 -2.22
C LEU A 41 2.21 -6.09 -1.02
N GLY A 42 1.56 -5.41 -0.08
CA GLY A 42 2.21 -4.86 1.10
C GLY A 42 1.23 -4.30 2.13
N ILE A 43 1.76 -4.11 3.33
CA ILE A 43 1.15 -3.33 4.40
C ILE A 43 2.09 -2.17 4.69
N TRP A 44 1.59 -0.95 4.67
CA TRP A 44 2.38 0.23 4.98
C TRP A 44 1.81 0.95 6.19
N ILE A 45 2.61 1.01 7.24
CA ILE A 45 2.27 1.80 8.43
C ILE A 45 2.71 3.23 8.18
N ARG A 46 1.78 4.18 8.22
CA ARG A 46 2.02 5.63 8.10
C ARG A 46 0.87 6.40 8.73
N ARG A 47 1.16 7.55 9.35
CA ARG A 47 0.17 8.35 10.08
C ARG A 47 -0.94 8.86 9.18
N GLU A 48 -0.55 9.48 8.08
CA GLU A 48 -1.47 9.94 7.06
C GLU A 48 -1.74 8.76 6.11
N LEU A 49 -2.95 8.20 6.10
CA LEU A 49 -3.26 6.96 5.37
C LEU A 49 -3.05 7.12 3.87
N ASP A 50 -4.08 7.50 3.12
CA ASP A 50 -4.05 7.69 1.67
C ASP A 50 -3.66 9.11 1.24
N ALA A 51 -3.51 10.03 2.21
CA ALA A 51 -3.04 11.38 1.92
C ALA A 51 -1.66 11.34 1.24
N ASP A 52 -1.48 12.24 0.26
CA ASP A 52 -0.26 12.38 -0.53
C ASP A 52 0.11 11.17 -1.42
N LEU A 53 -0.76 10.17 -1.53
CA LEU A 53 -0.59 9.09 -2.50
C LEU A 53 -1.10 9.51 -3.89
N PRO A 54 -0.42 9.10 -4.98
CA PRO A 54 -0.87 9.41 -6.32
C PRO A 54 -2.24 8.79 -6.59
N THR A 55 -3.17 9.57 -7.13
CA THR A 55 -4.49 9.10 -7.58
C THR A 55 -4.53 9.03 -9.10
N LEU A 56 -5.18 8.00 -9.67
CA LEU A 56 -5.28 7.85 -11.13
C LEU A 56 -6.22 8.87 -11.77
N PHE A 57 -7.22 9.26 -11.00
CA PHE A 57 -8.12 10.35 -11.33
C PHE A 57 -7.90 11.38 -10.24
N PRO A 58 -6.89 12.26 -10.37
CA PRO A 58 -6.88 13.44 -9.53
C PRO A 58 -8.23 14.10 -9.77
N CYS A 59 -9.04 14.26 -8.72
CA CYS A 59 -10.10 15.26 -8.76
C CYS A 59 -9.38 16.52 -9.22
N GLY A 60 -9.61 16.93 -10.47
CA GLY A 60 -8.93 18.07 -11.04
C GLY A 60 -9.10 19.21 -10.05
N GLU A 61 -8.07 20.05 -9.92
CA GLU A 61 -8.28 21.34 -9.29
C GLU A 61 -9.48 21.97 -10.01
N HIS A 62 -10.65 21.89 -9.37
CA HIS A 62 -11.80 22.71 -9.73
C HIS A 62 -11.39 24.10 -9.27
N VAL A 63 -10.47 24.71 -10.01
CA VAL A 63 -10.35 26.15 -10.08
C VAL A 63 -11.69 26.59 -10.63
N GLN A 64 -12.54 26.95 -9.70
CA GLN A 64 -13.80 27.62 -9.90
C GLN A 64 -13.46 29.02 -10.46
N THR A 65 -13.07 29.12 -11.73
CA THR A 65 -12.99 30.39 -12.43
C THR A 65 -14.30 30.61 -13.16
N CYS A 66 -15.15 31.37 -12.47
CA CYS A 66 -16.33 32.00 -13.01
C CYS A 66 -15.95 32.85 -14.24
N GLY A 67 -16.67 32.67 -15.34
CA GLY A 67 -16.89 33.69 -16.37
C GLY A 67 -15.82 33.86 -17.46
N CYS A 68 -16.18 33.42 -18.66
CA CYS A 68 -15.77 33.99 -19.95
C CYS A 68 -14.30 33.82 -20.40
N ALA A 69 -14.04 32.79 -21.23
CA ALA A 69 -13.38 32.96 -22.53
C ALA A 69 -13.50 31.67 -23.35
N VAL A 70 -14.02 31.80 -24.57
CA VAL A 70 -14.00 30.76 -25.60
C VAL A 70 -12.55 30.60 -26.06
N GLY A 71 -11.89 29.54 -25.63
CA GLY A 71 -10.57 29.14 -26.08
C GLY A 71 -10.56 27.63 -26.30
N ASP A 72 -10.15 27.23 -27.49
CA ASP A 72 -10.10 25.84 -27.99
C ASP A 72 -9.68 24.81 -26.93
N PRO A 73 -10.38 23.67 -26.81
CA PRO A 73 -9.90 22.56 -26.00
C PRO A 73 -8.77 21.90 -26.76
N THR A 74 -7.53 22.36 -26.54
CA THR A 74 -6.38 21.51 -26.80
C THR A 74 -6.55 20.30 -25.88
N GLU A 75 -6.89 19.14 -26.44
CA GLU A 75 -6.97 17.84 -25.76
C GLU A 75 -5.59 17.48 -25.20
N GLY A 76 -5.17 18.16 -24.15
CA GLY A 76 -4.05 17.77 -23.32
C GLY A 76 -4.50 16.58 -22.49
N ARG A 77 -4.38 15.37 -23.06
CA ARG A 77 -4.54 14.14 -22.29
C ARG A 77 -3.65 14.28 -21.05
N PRO A 78 -4.20 14.23 -19.82
CA PRO A 78 -3.39 14.32 -18.62
C PRO A 78 -2.32 13.23 -18.69
N PRO A 79 -1.06 13.53 -18.30
CA PRO A 79 0.02 12.57 -18.35
C PRO A 79 -0.42 11.30 -17.62
N ALA A 80 -0.27 10.14 -18.27
CA ALA A 80 -0.68 8.88 -17.70
C ALA A 80 0.12 8.61 -16.43
N VAL A 81 -0.56 8.59 -15.28
CA VAL A 81 0.07 8.30 -13.99
C VAL A 81 0.53 6.84 -14.00
N PRO A 82 1.83 6.56 -13.78
CA PRO A 82 2.37 5.20 -13.92
C PRO A 82 1.79 4.23 -12.88
N VAL A 83 1.53 4.74 -11.67
CA VAL A 83 0.91 4.01 -10.55
C VAL A 83 0.06 5.00 -9.75
N GLY A 84 -1.21 4.67 -9.49
CA GLY A 84 -2.05 5.47 -8.62
C GLY A 84 -3.21 4.69 -8.01
N ILE A 85 -3.83 5.27 -6.98
CA ILE A 85 -5.04 4.75 -6.36
C ILE A 85 -6.20 4.90 -7.34
N ARG A 86 -6.85 3.78 -7.62
CA ARG A 86 -8.09 3.71 -8.40
C ARG A 86 -9.32 3.79 -7.51
N THR A 87 -9.30 3.09 -6.38
CA THR A 87 -10.36 3.10 -5.37
C THR A 87 -9.76 2.75 -4.02
N SER A 88 -10.42 3.14 -2.94
CA SER A 88 -10.04 2.80 -1.58
C SER A 88 -11.25 2.44 -0.73
N SER A 89 -11.02 1.70 0.35
CA SER A 89 -12.00 1.40 1.37
C SER A 89 -11.34 1.60 2.72
N SER A 90 -11.95 2.40 3.58
CA SER A 90 -11.34 2.86 4.82
C SER A 90 -12.28 2.66 5.99
N VAL A 91 -11.72 2.33 7.15
CA VAL A 91 -12.48 2.17 8.40
C VAL A 91 -11.95 3.14 9.44
N SER A 92 -12.73 4.17 9.76
CA SER A 92 -12.56 5.09 10.89
C SER A 92 -11.13 5.65 11.08
N GLY A 93 -10.35 5.80 10.00
CA GLY A 93 -8.95 6.26 10.07
C GLY A 93 -7.97 5.27 10.71
N LEU A 94 -8.40 4.03 10.99
CA LEU A 94 -7.53 2.95 11.49
C LEU A 94 -6.71 2.38 10.34
N TRP A 95 -7.39 2.06 9.24
CA TRP A 95 -6.77 1.53 8.04
C TRP A 95 -7.49 1.97 6.78
N SER A 96 -6.76 1.91 5.66
CA SER A 96 -7.29 2.07 4.32
C SER A 96 -6.72 0.99 3.41
N LEU A 97 -7.60 0.26 2.74
CA LEU A 97 -7.23 -0.66 1.67
C LEU A 97 -7.32 0.08 0.35
N CYS A 98 -6.18 0.24 -0.32
CA CYS A 98 -6.08 0.97 -1.58
C CYS A 98 -5.84 0.00 -2.74
N TRP A 99 -6.71 0.05 -3.75
CA TRP A 99 -6.49 -0.64 -5.01
C TRP A 99 -5.75 0.29 -5.97
N LEU A 100 -4.56 -0.16 -6.33
CA LEU A 100 -3.63 0.51 -7.21
C LEU A 100 -3.78 -0.04 -8.63
N ASP A 101 -3.70 0.86 -9.59
CA ASP A 101 -3.68 0.57 -11.02
C ASP A 101 -2.78 1.61 -11.71
N GLY A 102 -2.54 1.46 -13.00
CA GLY A 102 -1.66 2.33 -13.79
C GLY A 102 -0.94 1.56 -14.89
N SER A 103 -0.42 2.28 -15.90
CA SER A 103 0.24 1.64 -17.05
C SER A 103 1.40 0.74 -16.60
N ALA A 104 2.24 1.22 -15.69
CA ALA A 104 3.39 0.46 -15.19
C ALA A 104 2.97 -0.82 -14.44
N LEU A 105 1.84 -0.79 -13.69
CA LEU A 105 1.33 -1.98 -13.00
C LEU A 105 0.73 -3.02 -13.96
N ARG A 106 0.10 -2.56 -15.05
CA ARG A 106 -0.47 -3.42 -16.09
C ARG A 106 0.62 -4.07 -16.95
N GLU A 107 1.71 -3.37 -17.21
CA GLU A 107 2.88 -3.89 -17.94
C GLU A 107 3.74 -4.84 -17.08
N ALA A 108 3.63 -4.77 -15.76
CA ALA A 108 4.34 -5.67 -14.86
C ALA A 108 3.71 -7.08 -14.86
N HIS A 109 4.56 -8.07 -15.12
CA HIS A 109 4.14 -9.45 -15.40
C HIS A 109 3.97 -10.29 -14.11
N ASN A 110 4.54 -9.85 -12.98
CA ASN A 110 4.45 -10.58 -11.73
C ASN A 110 4.27 -9.64 -10.50
N PRO A 111 3.78 -10.18 -9.37
CA PRO A 111 3.56 -9.41 -8.14
C PRO A 111 4.82 -8.75 -7.56
N HIS A 112 6.00 -9.38 -7.70
CA HIS A 112 7.26 -8.84 -7.20
C HIS A 112 7.66 -7.55 -7.92
N GLN A 113 7.53 -7.54 -9.25
CA GLN A 113 7.77 -6.37 -10.08
C GLN A 113 6.79 -5.26 -9.76
N ARG A 114 5.49 -5.58 -9.59
CA ARG A 114 4.47 -4.59 -9.17
C ARG A 114 4.81 -3.97 -7.82
N ARG A 115 5.20 -4.79 -6.84
CA ARG A 115 5.62 -4.32 -5.51
C ARG A 115 6.80 -3.36 -5.60
N ARG A 116 7.80 -3.69 -6.42
CA ARG A 116 8.96 -2.82 -6.65
C ARG A 116 8.55 -1.48 -7.26
N LEU A 117 7.69 -1.49 -8.27
CA LEU A 117 7.18 -0.28 -8.92
C LEU A 117 6.37 0.60 -7.96
N ILE A 118 5.53 -0.01 -7.12
CA ILE A 118 4.79 0.70 -6.08
C ILE A 118 5.77 1.38 -5.13
N LEU A 119 6.76 0.66 -4.61
CA LEU A 119 7.75 1.24 -3.72
C LEU A 119 8.60 2.31 -4.43
N ASP A 120 9.00 2.11 -5.68
CA ASP A 120 9.73 3.12 -6.45
C ASP A 120 8.92 4.41 -6.57
N VAL A 121 7.64 4.33 -6.95
CA VAL A 121 6.78 5.52 -7.10
C VAL A 121 6.50 6.18 -5.75
N LEU A 122 6.20 5.39 -4.71
CA LEU A 122 5.85 5.91 -3.39
C LEU A 122 7.07 6.49 -2.64
N VAL A 123 8.26 5.94 -2.86
CA VAL A 123 9.51 6.44 -2.25
C VAL A 123 10.11 7.59 -3.05
N GLN A 124 10.07 7.55 -4.39
CA GLN A 124 10.62 8.63 -5.23
C GLN A 124 9.69 9.84 -5.28
N GLY A 125 8.36 9.64 -5.17
CA GLY A 125 7.39 10.72 -5.08
C GLY A 125 7.34 11.39 -3.71
N ALA A 126 7.86 10.74 -2.66
CA ALA A 126 7.90 11.27 -1.30
C ALA A 126 9.22 12.01 -1.01
N ALA A 127 9.29 13.31 -1.34
CA ALA A 127 10.33 14.20 -0.84
C ALA A 127 9.78 15.61 -0.58
N PRO A 128 10.26 16.35 0.45
CA PRO A 128 10.38 15.98 1.85
C PRO A 128 9.60 16.99 2.72
N ALA A 129 8.43 16.64 3.24
CA ALA A 129 7.79 17.46 4.27
C ALA A 129 6.94 16.60 5.22
N ALA A 130 7.43 16.51 6.46
CA ALA A 130 6.70 16.17 7.68
C ALA A 130 6.37 14.70 8.04
N SER A 131 6.21 13.76 7.13
CA SER A 131 5.87 12.37 7.52
C SER A 131 7.10 11.48 7.58
N LEU A 132 7.53 11.08 8.79
CA LEU A 132 8.52 10.02 8.96
C LEU A 132 8.09 8.80 8.12
N PRO A 133 8.97 8.22 7.28
CA PRO A 133 8.61 7.01 6.55
C PRO A 133 8.33 5.94 7.60
N GLY A 134 7.07 5.54 7.74
CA GLY A 134 6.74 4.42 8.60
C GLY A 134 7.23 3.11 7.96
N ALA A 135 6.78 1.97 8.46
CA ALA A 135 7.32 0.68 8.05
C ALA A 135 6.47 0.02 6.95
N PHE A 136 7.13 -0.44 5.89
CA PHE A 136 6.53 -1.27 4.85
C PHE A 136 6.82 -2.75 5.11
N PHE A 137 5.76 -3.54 5.28
CA PHE A 137 5.82 -4.98 5.45
C PHE A 137 5.42 -5.63 4.12
N PRO A 138 6.34 -6.32 3.43
CA PRO A 138 6.00 -7.05 2.23
C PRO A 138 4.94 -8.12 2.51
N VAL A 139 4.01 -8.29 1.58
CA VAL A 139 3.02 -9.36 1.62
C VAL A 139 3.26 -10.28 0.45
N PHE A 140 3.37 -11.59 0.71
CA PHE A 140 3.65 -12.63 -0.29
C PHE A 140 2.43 -13.50 -0.52
N ALA A 141 2.33 -14.13 -1.68
CA ALA A 141 1.28 -15.12 -1.91
C ALA A 141 1.56 -16.38 -1.07
N HIS A 142 0.52 -17.05 -0.58
CA HIS A 142 0.68 -18.34 0.11
C HIS A 142 1.36 -19.43 -0.74
N THR A 143 1.37 -19.26 -2.07
CA THR A 143 2.05 -20.14 -3.03
C THR A 143 3.53 -19.80 -3.25
N ASP A 144 4.01 -18.66 -2.74
CA ASP A 144 5.39 -18.24 -2.95
C ASP A 144 6.35 -19.19 -2.22
N SER A 145 7.40 -19.63 -2.92
CA SER A 145 8.43 -20.46 -2.30
C SER A 145 9.25 -19.66 -1.29
N ARG A 146 9.81 -20.34 -0.28
CA ARG A 146 10.66 -19.70 0.73
C ARG A 146 11.87 -19.00 0.10
N ASP A 147 12.46 -19.59 -0.94
CA ASP A 147 13.61 -19.02 -1.65
C ASP A 147 13.22 -17.73 -2.38
N THR A 148 12.05 -17.72 -3.02
CA THR A 148 11.49 -16.51 -3.66
C THR A 148 11.25 -15.39 -2.66
N VAL A 149 10.69 -15.73 -1.48
CA VAL A 149 10.48 -14.78 -0.38
C VAL A 149 11.81 -14.20 0.09
N HIS A 150 12.81 -15.04 0.37
CA HIS A 150 14.12 -14.59 0.87
C HIS A 150 14.88 -13.75 -0.16
N ALA A 151 14.87 -14.15 -1.43
CA ALA A 151 15.47 -13.37 -2.51
C ALA A 151 14.82 -11.99 -2.63
N THR A 152 13.48 -11.93 -2.59
CA THR A 152 12.74 -10.66 -2.65
C THR A 152 13.03 -9.77 -1.44
N LEU A 153 13.04 -10.33 -0.22
CA LEU A 153 13.35 -9.56 1.00
C LEU A 153 14.77 -8.99 0.96
N THR A 154 15.74 -9.76 0.44
CA THR A 154 17.12 -9.32 0.28
C THR A 154 17.21 -8.16 -0.71
N GLU A 155 16.55 -8.29 -1.88
CA GLU A 155 16.49 -7.21 -2.89
C GLU A 155 15.87 -5.94 -2.28
N LEU A 156 14.69 -6.05 -1.67
CA LEU A 156 13.95 -4.92 -1.11
C LEU A 156 14.70 -4.27 0.06
N GLY A 157 15.31 -5.06 0.95
CA GLY A 157 16.10 -4.55 2.07
C GLY A 157 17.37 -3.82 1.61
N SER A 158 17.99 -4.27 0.52
CA SER A 158 19.16 -3.57 -0.07
C SER A 158 18.78 -2.23 -0.71
N ARG A 159 17.61 -2.16 -1.36
CA ARG A 159 17.15 -0.98 -2.09
C ARG A 159 16.48 0.05 -1.18
N TYR A 160 15.77 -0.41 -0.14
CA TYR A 160 14.97 0.44 0.77
C TYR A 160 15.26 0.15 2.25
N PRO A 161 16.51 0.30 2.71
CA PRO A 161 16.97 -0.21 4.01
C PRO A 161 16.30 0.42 5.24
N ARG A 162 15.65 1.59 5.08
CA ARG A 162 14.97 2.31 6.18
C ARG A 162 13.45 2.20 6.15
N LEU A 163 12.89 1.60 5.09
CA LEU A 163 11.45 1.52 4.86
C LEU A 163 10.94 0.08 5.02
N VAL A 164 11.66 -0.88 4.44
CA VAL A 164 11.22 -2.27 4.39
C VAL A 164 11.53 -2.95 5.72
N ALA A 165 10.49 -3.44 6.38
CA ALA A 165 10.59 -4.20 7.61
C ALA A 165 11.19 -5.59 7.37
N THR A 166 11.81 -6.14 8.41
CA THR A 166 12.35 -7.52 8.41
C THR A 166 11.25 -8.58 8.52
N HIS A 167 10.04 -8.18 8.93
CA HIS A 167 8.88 -9.05 9.04
C HIS A 167 8.02 -8.90 7.77
N TRP A 168 7.31 -9.96 7.42
CA TRP A 168 6.43 -10.00 6.27
C TRP A 168 5.12 -10.73 6.60
N TYR A 169 4.17 -10.67 5.68
CA TYR A 169 2.88 -11.34 5.81
C TYR A 169 2.62 -12.21 4.59
N ILE A 170 1.62 -13.08 4.70
CA ILE A 170 1.15 -13.96 3.64
C ILE A 170 -0.30 -13.60 3.33
N ASP A 171 -0.62 -13.43 2.05
CA ASP A 171 -1.96 -13.26 1.51
C ASP A 171 -2.46 -14.60 0.96
N ASP A 172 -3.49 -15.12 1.61
CA ASP A 172 -4.27 -16.27 1.18
C ASP A 172 -5.63 -15.76 0.65
N PRO A 173 -5.99 -16.03 -0.62
CA PRO A 173 -7.28 -15.60 -1.15
C PRO A 173 -8.51 -16.11 -0.39
N GLU A 174 -8.40 -17.23 0.33
CA GLU A 174 -9.49 -17.90 1.03
C GLU A 174 -9.50 -17.62 2.53
N GLN A 175 -8.31 -17.51 3.13
CA GLN A 175 -8.11 -17.31 4.57
C GLN A 175 -7.73 -15.86 4.94
N GLY A 176 -7.38 -15.04 3.97
CA GLY A 176 -6.99 -13.65 4.13
C GLY A 176 -5.52 -13.49 4.53
N ILE A 177 -5.22 -12.56 5.43
CA ILE A 177 -3.85 -12.16 5.77
C ILE A 177 -3.35 -12.94 6.98
N SER A 178 -2.16 -13.55 6.89
CA SER A 178 -1.50 -14.24 8.01
C SER A 178 -0.07 -13.74 8.24
N GLY A 179 0.41 -13.83 9.49
CA GLY A 179 1.71 -13.32 9.93
C GLY A 179 1.63 -12.58 11.28
N PRO A 180 2.66 -11.80 11.66
CA PRO A 180 3.92 -11.60 10.93
C PRO A 180 4.81 -12.86 10.90
N CYS A 181 5.45 -13.08 9.76
CA CYS A 181 6.49 -14.10 9.56
C CYS A 181 7.89 -13.47 9.60
N GLY A 182 8.90 -14.23 10.05
CA GLY A 182 10.30 -13.78 10.10
C GLY A 182 11.03 -14.19 11.37
N THR A 183 12.34 -13.93 11.42
CA THR A 183 13.15 -14.23 12.60
C THR A 183 12.90 -13.16 13.68
N THR A 184 12.44 -13.61 14.84
CA THR A 184 12.42 -12.86 16.12
C THR A 184 13.83 -12.62 16.67
N SER A 185 14.77 -12.24 15.80
CA SER A 185 16.21 -12.08 16.10
C SER A 185 16.69 -10.66 15.82
N ALA A 186 15.89 -9.68 16.22
CA ALA A 186 16.31 -8.35 16.64
C ALA A 186 15.03 -7.72 17.14
N GLY A 187 14.98 -7.35 18.42
CA GLY A 187 13.76 -6.83 19.03
C GLY A 187 13.13 -5.76 18.15
N CYS A 188 12.02 -6.12 17.51
CA CYS A 188 10.99 -5.15 17.20
C CYS A 188 10.40 -4.76 18.56
N ARG A 189 11.15 -3.97 19.33
CA ARG A 189 10.53 -3.08 20.30
C ARG A 189 9.80 -2.07 19.43
N LEU A 190 8.60 -2.45 19.03
CA LEU A 190 7.50 -1.52 18.90
C LEU A 190 7.46 -0.83 20.25
N ALA A 191 8.18 0.30 20.34
CA ALA A 191 8.27 1.06 21.55
C ALA A 191 6.87 1.60 21.80
N ARG A 192 6.08 0.85 22.57
CA ARG A 192 4.90 1.38 23.25
C ARG A 192 5.38 2.66 23.90
N GLY A 193 4.86 3.79 23.41
CA GLY A 193 5.14 5.08 24.00
C GLY A 193 4.80 4.98 25.48
N THR A 194 5.83 4.97 26.33
CA THR A 194 5.63 5.08 27.76
C THR A 194 4.99 6.44 27.99
N ALA A 195 3.70 6.45 28.32
CA ALA A 195 3.02 7.61 28.84
C ALA A 195 3.69 7.97 30.17
N THR A 196 4.62 8.92 30.11
CA THR A 196 5.20 9.57 31.28
C THR A 196 4.13 10.46 31.88
N THR A 197 3.39 9.95 32.86
CA THR A 197 2.72 10.79 33.85
C THR A 197 3.82 11.54 34.61
N ARG A 198 3.90 12.85 34.38
CA ARG A 198 4.66 13.78 35.22
C ARG A 198 3.74 14.35 36.32
N PRO A 199 4.33 14.75 37.45
CA PRO A 199 3.72 14.78 38.78
C PRO A 199 2.67 15.89 38.98
#